data_AF-A0A162LRY4-F1
#
_entry.id   AF-A0A162LRY4-F1
#
_cell.length_a   1.000
_cell.length_b   1.000
_cell.length_c   1.000
_cell.angle_alpha   90.00
_cell.angle_beta   90.00
_cell.angle_gamma   90.00
#
_symmetry.space_group_name_H-M   'P 1'
#
loop_
_entity.id
_entity.type
_entity.pdbx_description
1 polymer ?
#
loop_
_entity_poly.entity_id
_entity_poly.type
_entity_poly.pdbx_seq_one_letter_code
_entity_poly.pdbx_strand_id
1 'polypeptide(L)'
;MKSTSILLAALATCFRMGANAATVMKVTSFDGPVSGEELQSFSSYISTLEPANDNIGNQWAQGHSGEATKAMGLVYSISGQQEVLDNMLRFCDAVLSQRNDLAKAPIGQHKIWTGDIAPVWPNNVNASPISTGGEQGDPVGHLASCAHLILKDEKLYGKTVAIGDEHDYGKTYLERARTYIKQADKAMAGHILSRLLDVSRGDKMYFARDSPYKGGTPVPWNQQMMFNYAFQNLVAAHALLGDNTELADKYKSIMTANMKWFFSGGGSKTKKSKKGSMVYDWEYAVGSRVEDVNHASLDVAGFHRAYVDGSWNITAGEMTTLANTFVDVMRLGGDKYAGTVEGGCGKGHASCIDYVRSGFLLLAEFRSDAYHDIMAADLQEGGSTTKVDTFSRFLRAANRQFGDFGLEKREEEIGNTVLGTPGFWAPEIFLRRNNSVYGFQVDIWSLEVLLLNVECHELPGKGLMDEISNDDARFS
;
A
#
# COMPACT_ATOMS: atom_id res chain seq x y z
N MET A 1 -23.48 -58.24 42.24
CA MET A 1 -22.24 -58.15 41.43
C MET A 1 -22.62 -58.33 39.97
N LYS A 2 -21.99 -57.53 39.09
CA LYS A 2 -22.23 -57.33 37.65
C LYS A 2 -23.33 -56.32 37.29
N SER A 3 -22.90 -55.07 37.13
CA SER A 3 -23.51 -54.12 36.21
C SER A 3 -22.41 -53.63 35.28
N THR A 4 -22.66 -53.75 33.98
CA THR A 4 -21.75 -53.46 32.88
C THR A 4 -22.02 -52.03 32.43
N SER A 5 -21.04 -51.14 32.53
CA SER A 5 -21.15 -49.77 32.00
C SER A 5 -20.26 -49.65 30.77
N ILE A 6 -20.91 -49.52 29.61
CA ILE A 6 -20.31 -49.22 28.31
C ILE A 6 -20.06 -47.70 28.28
N LEU A 7 -18.80 -47.28 28.17
CA LEU A 7 -18.44 -45.90 27.84
C LEU A 7 -18.58 -45.72 26.32
N LEU A 8 -19.49 -44.85 25.88
CA LEU A 8 -19.46 -44.26 24.54
C LEU A 8 -18.38 -43.16 24.52
N ALA A 9 -17.32 -43.37 23.74
CA ALA A 9 -16.44 -42.30 23.32
C ALA A 9 -17.06 -41.62 22.08
N ALA A 10 -17.51 -40.38 22.24
CA ALA A 10 -17.92 -39.55 21.12
C ALA A 10 -16.67 -39.01 20.42
N LEU A 11 -16.35 -39.56 19.25
CA LEU A 11 -15.38 -39.01 18.32
C LEU A 11 -15.99 -37.73 17.70
N ALA A 12 -15.61 -36.56 18.19
CA ALA A 12 -15.89 -35.30 17.53
C ALA A 12 -14.96 -35.17 16.31
N THR A 13 -15.39 -35.73 15.18
CA THR A 13 -14.75 -35.50 13.88
C THR A 13 -15.08 -34.06 13.48
N CYS A 14 -14.18 -33.12 13.77
CA CYS A 14 -14.24 -31.79 13.16
C CYS A 14 -14.05 -31.95 11.65
N PHE A 15 -15.15 -31.98 10.89
CA PHE A 15 -15.12 -31.68 9.48
C PHE A 15 -14.61 -30.24 9.34
N ARG A 16 -13.33 -30.07 8.99
CA ARG A 16 -12.91 -28.87 8.27
C ARG A 16 -13.71 -28.88 6.98
N MET A 17 -14.74 -28.04 6.88
CA MET A 17 -15.26 -27.66 5.57
C MET A 17 -14.06 -27.16 4.78
N GLY A 18 -13.61 -27.94 3.80
CA GLY A 18 -12.63 -27.46 2.85
C GLY A 18 -13.25 -26.27 2.16
N ALA A 19 -12.79 -25.07 2.47
CA ALA A 19 -13.04 -23.92 1.64
C ALA A 19 -12.51 -24.32 0.26
N ASN A 20 -13.41 -24.51 -0.71
CA ASN A 20 -12.98 -24.61 -2.10
C ASN A 20 -12.22 -23.32 -2.40
N ALA A 21 -10.91 -23.43 -2.63
CA ALA A 21 -10.07 -22.27 -2.92
C ALA A 21 -10.67 -21.54 -4.12
N ALA A 22 -11.01 -20.26 -3.95
CA ALA A 22 -11.58 -19.47 -5.02
C ALA A 22 -10.49 -19.21 -6.07
N THR A 23 -10.75 -19.58 -7.32
CA THR A 23 -9.82 -19.32 -8.44
C THR A 23 -9.96 -17.90 -9.01
N VAL A 24 -10.89 -17.11 -8.46
CA VAL A 24 -11.19 -15.72 -8.84
C VAL A 24 -11.60 -14.90 -7.62
N MET A 25 -11.37 -13.59 -7.68
CA MET A 25 -11.82 -12.62 -6.68
C MET A 25 -13.12 -11.97 -7.14
N LYS A 26 -14.10 -11.81 -6.25
CA LYS A 26 -15.44 -11.29 -6.56
C LYS A 26 -15.50 -9.79 -6.38
N VAL A 27 -16.11 -9.09 -7.34
CA VAL A 27 -16.42 -7.66 -7.25
C VAL A 27 -17.92 -7.56 -6.96
N THR A 28 -18.29 -7.16 -5.74
CA THR A 28 -19.69 -7.19 -5.33
C THR A 28 -20.44 -5.94 -5.77
N SER A 29 -19.87 -4.77 -5.51
CA SER A 29 -20.45 -3.46 -5.79
C SER A 29 -19.33 -2.44 -5.91
N PHE A 30 -19.50 -1.41 -6.75
CA PHE A 30 -18.63 -0.23 -6.72
C PHE A 30 -19.07 0.75 -5.63
N ASP A 31 -20.34 0.69 -5.23
CA ASP A 31 -20.91 1.50 -4.16
C ASP A 31 -20.83 0.80 -2.80
N GLY A 32 -20.59 1.59 -1.75
CA GLY A 32 -20.59 1.14 -0.37
C GLY A 32 -19.22 0.65 0.12
N PRO A 33 -19.15 0.26 1.41
CA PRO A 33 -17.91 -0.23 2.00
C PRO A 33 -17.47 -1.55 1.38
N VAL A 34 -16.16 -1.83 1.47
CA VAL A 34 -15.57 -3.12 1.08
C VAL A 34 -16.30 -4.26 1.78
N SER A 35 -16.80 -5.23 1.02
CA SER A 35 -17.65 -6.29 1.56
C SER A 35 -16.85 -7.46 2.13
N GLY A 36 -17.45 -8.19 3.07
CA GLY A 36 -16.85 -9.43 3.59
C GLY A 36 -16.66 -10.50 2.51
N GLU A 37 -17.51 -10.53 1.48
CA GLU A 37 -17.39 -11.45 0.34
C GLU A 37 -16.19 -11.10 -0.55
N GLU A 38 -15.95 -9.80 -0.80
CA GLU A 38 -14.75 -9.33 -1.49
C GLU A 38 -13.48 -9.75 -0.77
N LEU A 39 -13.41 -9.50 0.55
CA LEU A 39 -12.26 -9.86 1.38
C LEU A 39 -12.04 -11.38 1.45
N GLN A 40 -13.10 -12.17 1.64
CA GLN A 40 -13.00 -13.63 1.66
C GLN A 40 -12.55 -14.19 0.32
N SER A 41 -13.06 -13.64 -0.79
CA SER A 41 -12.65 -14.07 -2.14
C SER A 41 -11.19 -13.74 -2.42
N PHE A 42 -10.69 -12.60 -1.92
CA PHE A 42 -9.28 -12.25 -1.99
C PHE A 42 -8.41 -13.23 -1.19
N SER A 43 -8.72 -13.47 0.09
CA SER A 43 -7.98 -14.42 0.94
C SER A 43 -7.92 -15.81 0.29
N SER A 44 -9.06 -16.26 -0.23
CA SER A 44 -9.16 -17.55 -0.92
C SER A 44 -8.31 -17.59 -2.19
N TYR A 45 -8.30 -16.52 -2.98
CA TYR A 45 -7.50 -16.43 -4.21
C TYR A 45 -6.00 -16.42 -3.93
N ILE A 46 -5.51 -15.57 -3.01
CA ILE A 46 -4.07 -15.46 -2.72
C ILE A 46 -3.49 -16.77 -2.15
N SER A 47 -4.31 -17.58 -1.48
CA SER A 47 -3.89 -18.91 -0.98
C SER A 47 -3.51 -19.90 -2.10
N THR A 48 -3.92 -19.62 -3.34
CA THR A 48 -3.59 -20.42 -4.54
C THR A 48 -2.34 -19.94 -5.25
N LEU A 49 -1.83 -18.75 -4.89
CA LEU A 49 -0.68 -18.15 -5.55
C LEU A 49 0.63 -18.73 -5.00
N GLU A 50 1.58 -18.93 -5.88
CA GLU A 50 2.93 -19.34 -5.52
C GLU A 50 3.92 -18.19 -5.73
N PRO A 51 4.85 -17.95 -4.79
CA PRO A 51 5.92 -16.99 -5.00
C PRO A 51 6.82 -17.43 -6.15
N ALA A 52 7.44 -16.47 -6.83
CA ALA A 52 8.43 -16.77 -7.87
C ALA A 52 9.57 -17.60 -7.27
N ASN A 53 10.15 -18.51 -8.06
CA ASN A 53 11.27 -19.36 -7.63
C ASN A 53 12.63 -18.67 -7.73
N ASP A 54 12.68 -17.52 -8.40
CA ASP A 54 13.86 -16.70 -8.58
C ASP A 54 13.46 -15.22 -8.73
N ASN A 55 14.47 -14.38 -8.92
CA ASN A 55 14.31 -12.95 -9.09
C ASN A 55 14.42 -12.48 -10.56
N ILE A 56 14.42 -13.39 -11.53
CA ILE A 56 14.61 -13.05 -12.94
C ILE A 56 13.39 -12.28 -13.47
N GLY A 57 13.60 -11.29 -14.33
CA GLY A 57 12.50 -10.65 -15.07
C GLY A 57 11.58 -9.78 -14.21
N ASN A 58 12.11 -9.15 -13.16
CA ASN A 58 11.39 -8.23 -12.28
C ASN A 58 10.24 -8.87 -11.46
N GLN A 59 10.25 -10.18 -11.23
CA GLN A 59 9.18 -10.87 -10.48
C GLN A 59 8.87 -10.23 -9.13
N TRP A 60 9.90 -9.79 -8.40
CA TRP A 60 9.76 -9.14 -7.10
C TRP A 60 9.58 -7.62 -7.15
N ALA A 61 9.61 -7.01 -8.34
CA ALA A 61 9.31 -5.58 -8.50
C ALA A 61 7.89 -5.39 -9.07
N GLN A 62 7.78 -5.33 -10.40
CA GLN A 62 6.52 -5.13 -11.14
C GLN A 62 5.91 -6.43 -11.67
N GLY A 63 6.57 -7.57 -11.43
CA GLY A 63 6.05 -8.88 -11.80
C GLY A 63 5.00 -9.40 -10.82
N HIS A 64 4.58 -10.65 -11.05
CA HIS A 64 3.43 -11.22 -10.35
C HIS A 64 3.61 -11.27 -8.83
N SER A 65 4.76 -11.75 -8.35
CA SER A 65 5.00 -11.89 -6.91
C SER A 65 5.14 -10.55 -6.20
N GLY A 66 5.77 -9.56 -6.83
CA GLY A 66 5.89 -8.20 -6.30
C GLY A 66 4.54 -7.50 -6.17
N GLU A 67 3.70 -7.58 -7.21
CA GLU A 67 2.35 -6.99 -7.15
C GLU A 67 1.41 -7.76 -6.22
N ALA A 68 1.50 -9.09 -6.15
CA ALA A 68 0.75 -9.88 -5.17
C ALA A 68 1.14 -9.52 -3.73
N THR A 69 2.43 -9.30 -3.45
CA THR A 69 2.90 -8.92 -2.10
C THR A 69 2.41 -7.54 -1.69
N LYS A 70 2.45 -6.56 -2.60
CA LYS A 70 1.86 -5.23 -2.37
C LYS A 70 0.35 -5.31 -2.14
N ALA A 71 -0.34 -6.13 -2.94
CA ALA A 71 -1.79 -6.34 -2.81
C ALA A 71 -2.16 -6.94 -1.46
N MET A 72 -1.43 -7.96 -0.98
CA MET A 72 -1.66 -8.56 0.34
C MET A 72 -1.42 -7.54 1.46
N GLY A 73 -0.35 -6.74 1.40
CA GLY A 73 -0.12 -5.67 2.37
C GLY A 73 -1.23 -4.62 2.38
N LEU A 74 -1.74 -4.26 1.19
CA LEU A 74 -2.83 -3.31 1.04
C LEU A 74 -4.15 -3.84 1.61
N VAL A 75 -4.53 -5.07 1.27
CA VAL A 75 -5.77 -5.68 1.76
C VAL A 75 -5.70 -5.99 3.26
N TYR A 76 -4.55 -6.44 3.77
CA TYR A 76 -4.37 -6.61 5.21
C TYR A 76 -4.56 -5.29 5.97
N SER A 77 -4.08 -4.17 5.42
CA SER A 77 -4.30 -2.85 6.03
C SER A 77 -5.76 -2.41 6.07
N ILE A 78 -6.62 -3.02 5.25
CA ILE A 78 -8.07 -2.77 5.21
C ILE A 78 -8.78 -3.74 6.16
N SER A 79 -8.44 -5.03 6.12
CA SER A 79 -9.25 -6.09 6.74
C SER A 79 -8.71 -6.63 8.06
N GLY A 80 -7.40 -6.51 8.31
CA GLY A 80 -6.72 -7.17 9.43
C GLY A 80 -6.75 -8.70 9.39
N GLN A 81 -7.14 -9.33 8.26
CA GLN A 81 -7.28 -10.78 8.16
C GLN A 81 -5.94 -11.50 8.27
N GLN A 82 -5.81 -12.37 9.28
CA GLN A 82 -4.58 -13.12 9.57
C GLN A 82 -4.12 -13.94 8.35
N GLU A 83 -5.03 -14.61 7.64
CA GLU A 83 -4.71 -15.41 6.45
C GLU A 83 -4.01 -14.60 5.35
N VAL A 84 -4.34 -13.32 5.21
CA VAL A 84 -3.70 -12.42 4.24
C VAL A 84 -2.27 -12.10 4.68
N LEU A 85 -2.06 -11.83 5.96
CA LEU A 85 -0.72 -11.62 6.50
C LEU A 85 0.14 -12.89 6.37
N ASP A 86 -0.41 -14.06 6.68
CA ASP A 86 0.31 -15.34 6.61
C ASP A 86 0.78 -15.64 5.18
N ASN A 87 -0.08 -15.39 4.18
CA ASN A 87 0.33 -15.49 2.78
C ASN A 87 1.35 -14.42 2.39
N MET A 88 1.25 -13.20 2.92
CA MET A 88 2.29 -12.18 2.73
C MET A 88 3.65 -12.65 3.27
N LEU A 89 3.68 -13.33 4.42
CA LEU A 89 4.90 -13.91 4.98
C LEU A 89 5.51 -14.96 4.05
N ARG A 90 4.72 -15.83 3.41
CA ARG A 90 5.24 -16.81 2.42
C ARG A 90 6.02 -16.12 1.31
N PHE A 91 5.49 -15.02 0.79
CA PHE A 91 6.14 -14.26 -0.27
C PHE A 91 7.37 -13.49 0.23
N CYS A 92 7.32 -12.96 1.46
CA CYS A 92 8.46 -12.29 2.08
C CYS A 92 9.63 -13.25 2.39
N ASP A 93 9.34 -14.47 2.87
CA ASP A 93 10.32 -15.52 3.06
C ASP A 93 10.98 -15.91 1.71
N ALA A 94 10.17 -16.06 0.67
CA ALA A 94 10.65 -16.40 -0.66
C ALA A 94 11.57 -15.29 -1.24
N VAL A 95 11.17 -14.02 -1.21
CA VAL A 95 12.03 -12.94 -1.74
C VAL A 95 13.32 -12.82 -0.94
N LEU A 96 13.29 -12.97 0.40
CA LEU A 96 14.51 -12.90 1.21
C LEU A 96 15.45 -14.08 0.95
N SER A 97 14.92 -15.30 0.88
CA SER A 97 15.73 -16.50 0.62
C SER A 97 16.42 -16.47 -0.74
N GLN A 98 15.90 -15.69 -1.68
CA GLN A 98 16.42 -15.50 -3.04
C GLN A 98 17.42 -14.35 -3.17
N ARG A 99 17.70 -13.59 -2.10
CA ARG A 99 18.68 -12.49 -2.16
C ARG A 99 20.07 -13.03 -2.52
N ASN A 100 20.76 -12.35 -3.42
CA ASN A 100 21.95 -12.84 -4.11
C ASN A 100 23.09 -13.28 -3.17
N ASP A 101 23.29 -12.63 -2.03
CA ASP A 101 24.30 -13.01 -1.04
C ASP A 101 23.89 -14.19 -0.14
N LEU A 102 22.59 -14.50 -0.06
CA LEU A 102 22.03 -15.58 0.77
C LEU A 102 21.77 -16.84 -0.04
N ALA A 103 21.16 -16.69 -1.22
CA ALA A 103 20.75 -17.79 -2.07
C ALA A 103 21.96 -18.55 -2.62
N LYS A 104 21.84 -19.87 -2.71
CA LYS A 104 22.85 -20.70 -3.40
C LYS A 104 22.75 -20.52 -4.91
N ALA A 105 23.83 -20.84 -5.62
CA ALA A 105 23.78 -20.96 -7.08
C ALA A 105 22.75 -22.03 -7.51
N PRO A 106 22.02 -21.84 -8.63
CA PRO A 106 22.16 -20.74 -9.59
C PRO A 106 21.34 -19.48 -9.27
N ILE A 107 20.56 -19.47 -8.18
CA ILE A 107 19.68 -18.34 -7.85
C ILE A 107 20.50 -17.13 -7.37
N GLY A 108 21.41 -17.35 -6.41
CA GLY A 108 22.35 -16.33 -5.92
C GLY A 108 23.80 -16.63 -6.27
N GLN A 109 24.70 -15.96 -5.56
CA GLN A 109 26.16 -16.01 -5.73
C GLN A 109 26.67 -15.41 -7.04
N HIS A 110 25.93 -14.47 -7.62
CA HIS A 110 26.34 -13.74 -8.82
C HIS A 110 27.22 -12.55 -8.46
N LYS A 111 28.37 -12.43 -9.13
CA LYS A 111 29.19 -11.22 -9.06
C LYS A 111 28.51 -10.12 -9.88
N ILE A 112 28.12 -9.04 -9.21
CA ILE A 112 27.53 -7.88 -9.89
C ILE A 112 28.63 -6.94 -10.41
N TRP A 113 28.22 -5.86 -11.08
CA TRP A 113 29.12 -4.89 -11.72
C TRP A 113 30.16 -4.25 -10.78
N THR A 114 29.94 -4.28 -9.47
CA THR A 114 30.89 -3.84 -8.44
C THR A 114 31.98 -4.88 -8.14
N GLY A 115 31.87 -6.10 -8.67
CA GLY A 115 32.84 -7.18 -8.55
C GLY A 115 32.60 -8.16 -7.39
N ASP A 116 31.72 -7.81 -6.46
CA ASP A 116 31.35 -8.57 -5.26
C ASP A 116 29.99 -9.28 -5.40
N ILE A 117 29.71 -10.18 -4.44
CA ILE A 117 28.39 -10.80 -4.25
C ILE A 117 27.65 -9.94 -3.20
N ALA A 118 26.83 -9.03 -3.68
CA ALA A 118 26.15 -8.02 -2.84
C ALA A 118 24.74 -8.48 -2.38
N PRO A 119 24.16 -7.86 -1.33
CA PRO A 119 22.80 -8.13 -0.87
C PRO A 119 21.75 -7.51 -1.80
N VAL A 120 21.61 -8.09 -2.99
CA VAL A 120 20.81 -7.58 -4.10
C VAL A 120 19.91 -8.64 -4.70
N TRP A 121 19.04 -8.20 -5.61
CA TRP A 121 18.13 -9.00 -6.40
C TRP A 121 18.36 -8.68 -7.89
N PRO A 122 19.35 -9.28 -8.55
CA PRO A 122 19.62 -9.03 -9.97
C PRO A 122 18.49 -9.62 -10.82
N ASN A 123 17.87 -8.79 -11.65
CA ASN A 123 16.74 -9.19 -12.51
C ASN A 123 17.20 -9.81 -13.85
N ASN A 124 18.45 -9.55 -14.26
CA ASN A 124 19.06 -10.13 -15.45
C ASN A 124 20.49 -10.61 -15.15
N VAL A 125 20.60 -11.88 -14.77
CA VAL A 125 21.88 -12.55 -14.50
C VAL A 125 22.66 -12.93 -15.77
N ASN A 126 22.05 -12.78 -16.95
CA ASN A 126 22.70 -13.03 -18.23
C ASN A 126 23.37 -11.77 -18.82
N ALA A 127 23.19 -10.61 -18.19
CA ALA A 127 23.85 -9.38 -18.60
C ALA A 127 25.35 -9.39 -18.20
N SER A 128 26.17 -8.69 -18.97
CA SER A 128 27.60 -8.50 -18.66
C SER A 128 27.98 -7.01 -18.77
N PRO A 129 28.36 -6.36 -17.66
CA PRO A 129 28.27 -6.87 -16.28
C PRO A 129 26.82 -7.02 -15.81
N ILE A 130 26.59 -7.84 -14.77
CA ILE A 130 25.28 -7.95 -14.12
C ILE A 130 24.99 -6.63 -13.38
N SER A 131 23.93 -5.94 -13.83
CA SER A 131 23.50 -4.65 -13.32
C SER A 131 22.34 -4.76 -12.32
N THR A 132 22.14 -3.69 -11.54
CA THR A 132 20.95 -3.49 -10.71
C THR A 132 20.35 -2.10 -11.00
N GLY A 133 19.03 -1.95 -10.95
CA GLY A 133 18.32 -0.68 -11.14
C GLY A 133 17.38 -0.34 -9.99
N GLY A 134 16.38 0.50 -10.26
CA GLY A 134 15.35 0.88 -9.28
C GLY A 134 14.57 -0.29 -8.67
N GLU A 135 14.53 -1.40 -9.39
CA GLU A 135 13.84 -2.63 -9.00
C GLU A 135 14.38 -3.23 -7.69
N GLN A 136 15.54 -2.79 -7.19
CA GLN A 136 16.04 -3.18 -5.86
C GLN A 136 15.18 -2.64 -4.71
N GLY A 137 14.45 -1.54 -4.90
CA GLY A 137 13.65 -0.94 -3.84
C GLY A 137 12.45 -1.79 -3.42
N ASP A 138 11.79 -2.46 -4.37
CA ASP A 138 10.57 -3.23 -4.09
C ASP A 138 10.83 -4.48 -3.22
N PRO A 139 11.82 -5.36 -3.51
CA PRO A 139 12.17 -6.47 -2.62
C PRO A 139 12.38 -6.05 -1.16
N VAL A 140 13.10 -4.94 -0.96
CA VAL A 140 13.30 -4.36 0.38
C VAL A 140 11.99 -3.83 0.95
N GLY A 141 11.21 -3.13 0.12
CA GLY A 141 9.89 -2.60 0.48
C GLY A 141 8.91 -3.68 0.92
N HIS A 142 8.89 -4.86 0.29
CA HIS A 142 8.05 -5.99 0.71
C HIS A 142 8.38 -6.44 2.13
N LEU A 143 9.67 -6.67 2.40
CA LEU A 143 10.16 -7.09 3.72
C LEU A 143 9.81 -6.04 4.78
N ALA A 144 10.14 -4.78 4.51
CA ALA A 144 9.87 -3.68 5.43
C ALA A 144 8.38 -3.46 5.64
N SER A 145 7.55 -3.57 4.60
CA SER A 145 6.10 -3.44 4.69
C SER A 145 5.46 -4.54 5.51
N CYS A 146 5.89 -5.80 5.34
CA CYS A 146 5.39 -6.90 6.15
C CYS A 146 5.76 -6.69 7.63
N ALA A 147 7.02 -6.31 7.90
CA ALA A 147 7.48 -6.02 9.25
C ALA A 147 6.71 -4.85 9.88
N HIS A 148 6.49 -3.76 9.13
CA HIS A 148 5.71 -2.61 9.59
C HIS A 148 4.28 -3.03 9.96
N LEU A 149 3.60 -3.82 9.12
CA LEU A 149 2.23 -4.29 9.39
C LEU A 149 2.17 -5.15 10.66
N ILE A 150 3.17 -6.02 10.88
CA ILE A 150 3.29 -6.79 12.12
C ILE A 150 3.48 -5.85 13.32
N LEU A 151 4.40 -4.89 13.21
CA LEU A 151 4.77 -4.00 14.30
C LEU A 151 3.63 -3.08 14.74
N LYS A 152 2.69 -2.76 13.85
CA LYS A 152 1.49 -1.98 14.17
C LYS A 152 0.50 -2.72 15.08
N ASP A 153 0.54 -4.04 15.16
CA ASP A 153 -0.34 -4.83 16.02
C ASP A 153 0.47 -5.68 17.02
N GLU A 154 0.67 -5.13 18.22
CA GLU A 154 1.39 -5.79 19.31
C GLU A 154 0.79 -7.15 19.70
N LYS A 155 -0.50 -7.41 19.40
CA LYS A 155 -1.14 -8.70 19.68
C LYS A 155 -0.54 -9.83 18.85
N LEU A 156 0.18 -9.52 17.77
CA LEU A 156 0.87 -10.51 16.96
C LEU A 156 2.20 -10.96 17.57
N TYR A 157 2.84 -10.14 18.41
CA TYR A 157 4.27 -10.27 18.70
C TYR A 157 4.67 -11.65 19.24
N GLY A 158 3.89 -12.19 20.17
CA GLY A 158 4.14 -13.50 20.77
C GLY A 158 3.53 -14.68 20.03
N LYS A 159 2.77 -14.47 18.95
CA LYS A 159 2.14 -15.55 18.20
C LYS A 159 3.18 -16.24 17.31
N THR A 160 3.13 -17.56 17.26
CA THR A 160 3.89 -18.34 16.29
C THR A 160 3.38 -18.05 14.87
N VAL A 161 4.29 -17.88 13.92
CA VAL A 161 3.93 -17.72 12.50
C VAL A 161 3.29 -19.00 11.97
N ALA A 162 2.17 -18.88 11.25
CA ALA A 162 1.40 -20.05 10.81
C ALA A 162 2.10 -20.87 9.72
N ILE A 163 3.01 -20.23 8.98
CA ILE A 163 3.69 -20.81 7.81
C ILE A 163 4.93 -21.64 8.18
N GLY A 164 5.28 -21.70 9.47
CA GLY A 164 6.53 -22.32 9.93
C GLY A 164 7.76 -21.40 9.78
N ASP A 165 8.93 -21.96 10.03
CA ASP A 165 10.21 -21.21 10.07
C ASP A 165 11.33 -21.99 9.35
N GLU A 166 11.09 -22.35 8.09
CA GLU A 166 12.01 -23.17 7.28
C GLU A 166 13.39 -22.52 7.08
N HIS A 167 13.43 -21.18 7.05
CA HIS A 167 14.65 -20.41 6.80
C HIS A 167 15.29 -19.83 8.07
N ASP A 168 14.81 -20.21 9.26
CA ASP A 168 15.26 -19.67 10.55
C ASP A 168 15.17 -18.12 10.61
N TYR A 169 14.11 -17.55 10.03
CA TYR A 169 13.87 -16.11 10.01
C TYR A 169 13.12 -15.62 11.25
N GLY A 170 12.61 -16.52 12.08
CA GLY A 170 11.94 -16.20 13.34
C GLY A 170 10.66 -17.00 13.49
N LYS A 171 10.46 -17.57 14.68
CA LYS A 171 9.32 -18.45 14.98
C LYS A 171 8.08 -17.66 15.35
N THR A 172 8.25 -16.45 15.87
CA THR A 172 7.16 -15.53 16.18
C THR A 172 7.07 -14.39 15.17
N TYR A 173 5.91 -13.71 15.10
CA TYR A 173 5.76 -12.54 14.21
C TYR A 173 6.77 -11.44 14.54
N LEU A 174 7.04 -11.16 15.83
CA LEU A 174 8.01 -10.13 16.20
C LEU A 174 9.44 -10.52 15.79
N GLU A 175 9.83 -11.77 16.00
CA GLU A 175 11.14 -12.27 15.54
C GLU A 175 11.26 -12.15 14.02
N ARG A 176 10.20 -12.53 13.29
CA ARG A 176 10.16 -12.44 11.83
C ARG A 176 10.27 -11.01 11.33
N ALA A 177 9.51 -10.08 11.92
CA ALA A 177 9.56 -8.67 11.59
C ALA A 177 10.97 -8.07 11.81
N ARG A 178 11.61 -8.39 12.93
CA ARG A 178 12.98 -7.95 13.22
C ARG A 178 13.99 -8.50 12.21
N THR A 179 13.85 -9.75 11.79
CA THR A 179 14.69 -10.33 10.74
C THR A 179 14.50 -9.60 9.42
N TYR A 180 13.26 -9.36 8.99
CA TYR A 180 12.97 -8.64 7.76
C TYR A 180 13.58 -7.23 7.76
N ILE A 181 13.42 -6.46 8.84
CA ILE A 181 14.01 -5.11 8.96
C ILE A 181 15.53 -5.18 8.87
N LYS A 182 16.17 -6.07 9.64
CA LYS A 182 17.62 -6.26 9.61
C LYS A 182 18.14 -6.59 8.21
N GLN A 183 17.41 -7.44 7.47
CA GLN A 183 17.82 -7.85 6.13
C GLN A 183 17.52 -6.77 5.08
N ALA A 184 16.44 -6.02 5.24
CA ALA A 184 16.14 -4.85 4.44
C ALA A 184 17.21 -3.77 4.61
N ASP A 185 17.58 -3.42 5.84
CA ASP A 185 18.66 -2.48 6.13
C ASP A 185 20.01 -2.93 5.56
N LYS A 186 20.30 -4.23 5.62
CA LYS A 186 21.52 -4.78 5.02
C LYS A 186 21.57 -4.52 3.51
N ALA A 187 20.45 -4.64 2.80
CA ALA A 187 20.38 -4.34 1.36
C ALA A 187 20.46 -2.82 1.10
N MET A 188 19.76 -2.02 1.90
CA MET A 188 19.76 -0.56 1.81
C MET A 188 21.16 0.03 2.01
N ALA A 189 21.82 -0.31 3.12
CA ALA A 189 23.14 0.20 3.45
C ALA A 189 24.26 -0.51 2.68
N GLY A 190 24.12 -1.82 2.44
CA GLY A 190 25.16 -2.64 1.82
C GLY A 190 25.31 -2.43 0.31
N HIS A 191 24.23 -2.05 -0.38
CA HIS A 191 24.27 -1.82 -1.84
C HIS A 191 23.55 -0.55 -2.29
N ILE A 192 22.29 -0.35 -1.90
CA ILE A 192 21.45 0.70 -2.49
C ILE A 192 22.05 2.09 -2.25
N LEU A 193 22.39 2.42 -0.99
CA LEU A 193 22.95 3.71 -0.62
C LEU A 193 24.48 3.78 -0.70
N SER A 194 25.16 2.64 -0.80
CA SER A 194 26.63 2.59 -0.87
C SER A 194 27.15 2.58 -2.30
N ARG A 195 26.43 1.94 -3.24
CA ARG A 195 26.90 1.65 -4.60
C ARG A 195 25.92 2.00 -5.71
N LEU A 196 24.61 1.92 -5.48
CA LEU A 196 23.62 2.14 -6.54
C LEU A 196 23.16 3.59 -6.66
N LEU A 197 22.87 4.24 -5.53
CA LEU A 197 22.35 5.61 -5.47
C LEU A 197 23.44 6.60 -5.05
N ASP A 198 23.50 7.72 -5.78
CA ASP A 198 24.17 8.94 -5.37
C ASP A 198 23.12 9.92 -4.85
N VAL A 199 23.14 10.17 -3.54
CA VAL A 199 22.25 11.11 -2.83
C VAL A 199 22.98 12.38 -2.38
N SER A 200 24.20 12.62 -2.86
CA SER A 200 25.02 13.78 -2.45
C SER A 200 24.43 15.14 -2.86
N ARG A 201 23.41 15.15 -3.73
CA ARG A 201 22.82 16.36 -4.33
C ARG A 201 21.59 16.86 -3.55
N GLY A 202 21.75 17.00 -2.24
CA GLY A 202 20.68 17.37 -1.32
C GLY A 202 19.63 16.27 -1.23
N ASP A 203 20.10 15.03 -1.01
CA ASP A 203 19.32 13.80 -0.83
C ASP A 203 18.44 13.35 -2.02
N LYS A 204 18.54 14.05 -3.15
CA LYS A 204 17.88 13.66 -4.41
C LYS A 204 18.51 12.39 -4.99
N MET A 205 17.69 11.47 -5.47
CA MET A 205 18.14 10.19 -6.01
C MET A 205 18.69 10.34 -7.43
N TYR A 206 19.99 10.10 -7.58
CA TYR A 206 20.65 9.85 -8.85
C TYR A 206 21.20 8.43 -8.84
N PHE A 207 21.34 7.79 -9.99
CA PHE A 207 22.17 6.58 -10.06
C PHE A 207 23.64 6.97 -9.90
N ALA A 208 24.40 6.14 -9.18
CA ALA A 208 25.84 6.29 -9.06
C ALA A 208 26.48 6.39 -10.45
N ARG A 209 27.52 7.23 -10.59
CA ARG A 209 28.11 7.56 -11.89
C ARG A 209 28.64 6.34 -12.65
N ASP A 210 29.15 5.37 -11.91
CA ASP A 210 29.72 4.11 -12.40
C ASP A 210 28.67 3.00 -12.58
N SER A 211 27.40 3.24 -12.22
CA SER A 211 26.34 2.27 -12.45
C SER A 211 26.20 1.97 -13.96
N PRO A 212 26.27 0.69 -14.37
CA PRO A 212 26.02 0.29 -15.76
C PRO A 212 24.56 0.57 -16.17
N TYR A 213 23.66 0.68 -15.18
CA TYR A 213 22.28 1.08 -15.39
C TYR A 213 22.15 2.59 -15.16
N LYS A 214 22.01 3.34 -16.26
CA LYS A 214 21.68 4.79 -16.24
C LYS A 214 22.61 5.64 -15.34
N GLY A 215 23.90 5.29 -15.26
CA GLY A 215 24.84 5.94 -14.33
C GLY A 215 24.88 7.47 -14.45
N GLY A 216 24.82 8.15 -13.30
CA GLY A 216 24.90 9.60 -13.18
C GLY A 216 23.62 10.37 -13.54
N THR A 217 22.56 9.69 -14.01
CA THR A 217 21.28 10.34 -14.32
C THR A 217 20.35 10.37 -13.10
N PRO A 218 19.36 11.30 -13.05
CA PRO A 218 18.26 11.21 -12.10
C PRO A 218 17.60 9.83 -12.17
N VAL A 219 17.22 9.29 -11.01
CA VAL A 219 16.41 8.07 -10.96
C VAL A 219 15.01 8.39 -11.50
N PRO A 220 14.43 7.59 -12.41
CA PRO A 220 13.06 7.79 -12.87
C PRO A 220 12.03 7.74 -11.74
N TRP A 221 10.93 8.48 -11.84
CA TRP A 221 9.96 8.60 -10.74
C TRP A 221 9.40 7.25 -10.30
N ASN A 222 9.09 6.38 -11.26
CA ASN A 222 8.54 5.07 -10.97
C ASN A 222 9.52 4.19 -10.18
N GLN A 223 10.81 4.38 -10.41
CA GLN A 223 11.89 3.70 -9.71
C GLN A 223 12.18 4.36 -8.35
N GLN A 224 12.05 5.68 -8.24
CA GLN A 224 12.08 6.34 -6.94
C GLN A 224 10.95 5.83 -6.05
N MET A 225 9.74 5.60 -6.59
CA MET A 225 8.63 5.03 -5.82
C MET A 225 8.91 3.61 -5.29
N MET A 226 9.72 2.82 -5.98
CA MET A 226 10.18 1.51 -5.47
C MET A 226 11.10 1.70 -4.27
N PHE A 227 12.07 2.62 -4.34
CA PHE A 227 12.94 2.91 -3.18
C PHE A 227 12.17 3.55 -2.03
N ASN A 228 11.23 4.45 -2.32
CA ASN A 228 10.38 5.08 -1.31
C ASN A 228 9.49 4.06 -0.62
N TYR A 229 9.11 2.96 -1.28
CA TYR A 229 8.43 1.86 -0.63
C TYR A 229 9.24 1.28 0.54
N ALA A 230 10.55 1.08 0.34
CA ALA A 230 11.47 0.65 1.37
C ALA A 230 11.68 1.72 2.45
N PHE A 231 12.03 2.95 2.04
CA PHE A 231 12.30 4.04 2.98
C PHE A 231 11.12 4.30 3.92
N GLN A 232 9.91 4.42 3.37
CA GLN A 232 8.70 4.69 4.14
C GLN A 232 8.48 3.64 5.24
N ASN A 233 8.53 2.36 4.87
CA ASN A 233 8.24 1.28 5.81
C ASN A 233 9.37 1.05 6.81
N LEU A 234 10.64 1.25 6.43
CA LEU A 234 11.76 1.18 7.38
C LEU A 234 11.71 2.31 8.39
N VAL A 235 11.40 3.54 7.96
CA VAL A 235 11.20 4.67 8.89
C VAL A 235 10.09 4.36 9.89
N ALA A 236 8.94 3.89 9.42
CA ALA A 236 7.82 3.54 10.30
C ALA A 236 8.17 2.38 11.25
N ALA A 237 8.83 1.34 10.76
CA ALA A 237 9.23 0.19 11.55
C ALA A 237 10.24 0.56 12.66
N HIS A 238 11.28 1.33 12.33
CA HIS A 238 12.25 1.80 13.32
C HIS A 238 11.62 2.73 14.35
N ALA A 239 10.68 3.58 13.94
CA ALA A 239 9.93 4.42 14.87
C ALA A 239 9.12 3.58 15.87
N LEU A 240 8.45 2.51 15.42
CA LEU A 240 7.70 1.59 16.29
C LEU A 240 8.62 0.77 17.22
N LEU A 241 9.81 0.41 16.75
CA LEU A 241 10.80 -0.32 17.57
C LEU A 241 11.57 0.57 18.53
N GLY A 242 11.60 1.89 18.29
CA GLY A 242 12.43 2.83 19.03
C GLY A 242 13.93 2.59 18.81
N ASP A 243 14.35 2.10 17.65
CA ASP A 243 15.74 1.77 17.33
C ASP A 243 16.27 2.49 16.08
N ASN A 244 17.59 2.41 15.85
CA ASN A 244 18.30 2.91 14.66
C ASN A 244 17.86 4.30 14.15
N THR A 245 17.62 5.24 15.06
CA THR A 245 17.07 6.57 14.74
C THR A 245 17.87 7.33 13.70
N GLU A 246 19.21 7.28 13.75
CA GLU A 246 20.08 7.92 12.76
C GLU A 246 19.87 7.37 11.34
N LEU A 247 19.69 6.05 11.22
CA LEU A 247 19.44 5.41 9.94
C LEU A 247 18.04 5.75 9.41
N ALA A 248 17.04 5.72 10.30
CA ALA A 248 15.68 6.14 9.99
C ALA A 248 15.62 7.61 9.55
N ASP A 249 16.37 8.51 10.21
CA ASP A 249 16.45 9.92 9.83
C ASP A 249 17.07 10.11 8.44
N LYS A 250 18.10 9.33 8.11
CA LYS A 250 18.69 9.32 6.76
C LYS A 250 17.69 8.85 5.70
N TYR A 251 16.96 7.76 5.96
CA TYR A 251 15.90 7.28 5.05
C TYR A 251 14.80 8.32 4.87
N LYS A 252 14.40 8.97 5.96
CA LYS A 252 13.39 10.03 5.97
C LYS A 252 13.84 11.23 5.15
N SER A 253 15.08 11.72 5.32
CA SER A 253 15.54 12.91 4.58
C SER A 253 15.59 12.67 3.07
N ILE A 254 16.05 11.48 2.65
CA ILE A 254 16.01 11.03 1.26
C ILE A 254 14.58 11.00 0.72
N MET A 255 13.65 10.32 1.40
CA MET A 255 12.27 10.25 0.94
C MET A 255 11.63 11.65 0.86
N THR A 256 11.76 12.46 1.91
CA THR A 256 11.22 13.83 1.93
C THR A 256 11.79 14.70 0.80
N ALA A 257 13.11 14.65 0.56
CA ALA A 257 13.75 15.43 -0.49
C ALA A 257 13.19 15.09 -1.88
N ASN A 258 12.95 13.79 -2.16
CA ASN A 258 12.48 13.34 -3.47
C ASN A 258 10.98 13.55 -3.67
N MET A 259 10.14 13.38 -2.65
CA MET A 259 8.72 13.79 -2.70
C MET A 259 8.60 15.28 -3.02
N LYS A 260 9.33 16.11 -2.27
CA LYS A 260 9.37 17.55 -2.52
C LYS A 260 9.90 17.88 -3.91
N TRP A 261 10.92 17.17 -4.39
CA TRP A 261 11.54 17.44 -5.68
C TRP A 261 10.54 17.29 -6.82
N PHE A 262 9.72 16.24 -6.83
CA PHE A 262 8.67 16.07 -7.84
C PHE A 262 7.71 17.27 -7.85
N PHE A 263 7.07 17.57 -6.72
CA PHE A 263 6.03 18.60 -6.64
C PHE A 263 6.55 20.04 -6.74
N SER A 264 7.85 20.27 -6.54
CA SER A 264 8.49 21.60 -6.66
C SER A 264 9.14 21.89 -8.02
N GLY A 265 8.88 21.07 -9.05
CA GLY A 265 9.35 21.34 -10.40
C GLY A 265 10.49 20.45 -10.89
N GLY A 266 10.77 19.34 -10.21
CA GLY A 266 11.67 18.29 -10.69
C GLY A 266 11.05 17.57 -11.88
N GLY A 267 11.09 18.18 -13.07
CA GLY A 267 10.52 17.56 -14.28
C GLY A 267 8.99 17.44 -14.28
N SER A 268 8.28 17.89 -13.23
CA SER A 268 6.82 18.03 -13.19
C SER A 268 6.42 19.50 -13.26
N LYS A 269 5.38 19.82 -14.04
CA LYS A 269 4.85 21.18 -14.19
C LYS A 269 3.34 21.15 -14.12
N THR A 270 2.75 22.20 -13.59
CA THR A 270 1.30 22.39 -13.62
C THR A 270 0.87 23.09 -14.91
N LYS A 271 -0.26 22.68 -15.48
CA LYS A 271 -0.92 23.33 -16.61
C LYS A 271 -2.44 23.28 -16.46
N LYS A 272 -3.15 24.04 -17.29
CA LYS A 272 -4.61 23.97 -17.39
C LYS A 272 -5.03 22.94 -18.43
N SER A 273 -5.91 22.01 -18.08
CA SER A 273 -6.54 21.11 -19.05
C SER A 273 -7.51 21.87 -19.96
N LYS A 274 -7.98 21.22 -21.03
CA LYS A 274 -9.03 21.78 -21.90
C LYS A 274 -10.34 22.08 -21.14
N LYS A 275 -10.58 21.41 -20.01
CA LYS A 275 -11.73 21.63 -19.12
C LYS A 275 -11.48 22.68 -18.04
N GLY A 276 -10.28 23.27 -17.96
CA GLY A 276 -9.93 24.31 -16.99
C GLY A 276 -9.39 23.80 -15.64
N SER A 277 -9.38 22.48 -15.42
CA SER A 277 -8.76 21.84 -14.24
C SER A 277 -7.26 22.06 -14.22
N MET A 278 -6.66 22.20 -13.03
CA MET A 278 -5.21 22.12 -12.89
C MET A 278 -4.78 20.65 -13.04
N VAL A 279 -3.77 20.40 -13.87
CA VAL A 279 -3.21 19.07 -14.14
C VAL A 279 -1.68 19.13 -14.10
N TYR A 280 -1.05 17.98 -13.89
CA TYR A 280 0.38 17.81 -14.05
C TYR A 280 0.73 17.38 -15.47
N ASP A 281 1.90 17.81 -15.90
CA ASP A 281 2.65 17.27 -17.01
C ASP A 281 4.03 16.96 -16.47
N TRP A 282 4.44 15.69 -16.52
CA TRP A 282 5.71 15.30 -15.93
C TRP A 282 6.52 14.39 -16.83
N GLU A 283 7.83 14.51 -16.66
CA GLU A 283 8.84 13.73 -17.35
C GLU A 283 9.10 12.42 -16.61
N TYR A 284 9.49 11.37 -17.36
CA TYR A 284 9.88 10.06 -16.80
C TYR A 284 10.99 10.14 -15.75
N ALA A 285 11.92 11.06 -15.97
CA ALA A 285 12.97 11.44 -15.06
C ALA A 285 13.29 12.90 -15.33
N VAL A 286 13.89 13.62 -14.38
CA VAL A 286 14.22 15.04 -14.57
C VAL A 286 15.13 15.24 -15.78
N GLY A 287 14.71 16.12 -16.69
CA GLY A 287 15.38 16.41 -17.96
C GLY A 287 15.21 15.31 -19.02
N SER A 288 14.14 14.50 -18.94
CA SER A 288 13.89 13.37 -19.83
C SER A 288 12.62 13.54 -20.67
N ARG A 289 12.21 12.47 -21.35
CA ARG A 289 10.95 12.40 -22.11
C ARG A 289 9.73 12.51 -21.20
N VAL A 290 8.59 12.88 -21.78
CA VAL A 290 7.27 12.83 -21.12
C VAL A 290 6.98 11.44 -20.56
N GLU A 291 6.33 11.40 -19.41
CA GLU A 291 5.99 10.15 -18.74
C GLU A 291 4.93 9.36 -19.54
N ASP A 292 5.16 8.06 -19.66
CA ASP A 292 4.23 7.14 -20.31
C ASP A 292 3.27 6.50 -19.31
N VAL A 293 2.11 6.06 -19.79
CA VAL A 293 1.01 5.54 -18.96
C VAL A 293 1.44 4.38 -18.08
N ASN A 294 2.41 3.57 -18.52
CA ASN A 294 2.89 2.42 -17.75
C ASN A 294 3.63 2.87 -16.49
N HIS A 295 4.63 3.73 -16.65
CA HIS A 295 5.41 4.25 -15.53
C HIS A 295 4.61 5.22 -14.65
N ALA A 296 3.80 6.10 -15.26
CA ALA A 296 2.92 7.03 -14.54
C ALA A 296 2.00 6.33 -13.55
N SER A 297 1.50 5.13 -13.89
CA SER A 297 0.67 4.34 -12.98
C SER A 297 1.42 3.97 -11.69
N LEU A 298 2.70 3.68 -11.80
CA LEU A 298 3.56 3.33 -10.65
C LEU A 298 3.95 4.56 -9.84
N ASP A 299 4.17 5.70 -10.49
CA ASP A 299 4.38 7.00 -9.83
C ASP A 299 3.20 7.30 -8.91
N VAL A 300 2.00 7.25 -9.47
CA VAL A 300 0.74 7.50 -8.77
C VAL A 300 0.56 6.53 -7.60
N ALA A 301 0.86 5.24 -7.78
CA ALA A 301 0.76 4.27 -6.70
C ALA A 301 1.72 4.58 -5.54
N GLY A 302 2.93 5.05 -5.84
CA GLY A 302 3.89 5.49 -4.82
C GLY A 302 3.45 6.76 -4.09
N PHE A 303 3.01 7.77 -4.83
CA PHE A 303 2.50 9.01 -4.23
C PHE A 303 1.25 8.78 -3.39
N HIS A 304 0.31 7.94 -3.86
CA HIS A 304 -0.88 7.59 -3.08
C HIS A 304 -0.51 6.89 -1.77
N ARG A 305 0.45 5.95 -1.80
CA ARG A 305 0.94 5.29 -0.58
C ARG A 305 1.52 6.28 0.43
N ALA A 306 2.31 7.24 -0.04
CA ALA A 306 2.90 8.27 0.82
C ALA A 306 1.86 9.30 1.31
N TYR A 307 0.85 9.62 0.50
CA TYR A 307 -0.29 10.45 0.90
C TYR A 307 -1.10 9.79 2.01
N VAL A 308 -1.47 8.52 1.83
CA VAL A 308 -2.25 7.73 2.78
C VAL A 308 -1.56 7.61 4.14
N ASP A 309 -0.24 7.48 4.13
CA ASP A 309 0.58 7.40 5.34
C ASP A 309 0.57 8.69 6.16
N GLY A 310 0.36 9.84 5.50
CA GLY A 310 0.24 11.15 6.13
C GLY A 310 1.55 11.77 6.60
N SER A 311 2.66 11.03 6.67
CA SER A 311 3.93 11.52 7.23
C SER A 311 4.79 12.33 6.25
N TRP A 312 4.41 12.38 4.96
CA TRP A 312 5.28 12.84 3.87
C TRP A 312 4.88 14.18 3.25
N ASN A 313 3.91 14.86 3.87
CA ASN A 313 3.44 16.19 3.45
C ASN A 313 3.00 16.26 1.98
N ILE A 314 2.49 15.15 1.44
CA ILE A 314 1.73 15.15 0.18
C ILE A 314 0.32 15.59 0.51
N THR A 315 -0.19 16.56 -0.23
CA THR A 315 -1.48 17.18 0.01
C THR A 315 -2.58 16.55 -0.84
N ALA A 316 -3.83 16.64 -0.36
CA ALA A 316 -4.99 16.26 -1.16
C ALA A 316 -5.05 17.05 -2.48
N GLY A 317 -4.68 18.34 -2.49
CA GLY A 317 -4.65 19.16 -3.70
C GLY A 317 -3.63 18.68 -4.75
N GLU A 318 -2.46 18.20 -4.33
CA GLU A 318 -1.49 17.57 -5.23
C GLU A 318 -2.04 16.26 -5.80
N MET A 319 -2.67 15.42 -4.98
CA MET A 319 -3.29 14.18 -5.45
C MET A 319 -4.49 14.43 -6.38
N THR A 320 -5.32 15.43 -6.09
CA THR A 320 -6.40 15.87 -6.99
C THR A 320 -5.85 16.37 -8.32
N THR A 321 -4.69 17.03 -8.34
CA THR A 321 -4.05 17.48 -9.59
C THR A 321 -3.54 16.30 -10.43
N LEU A 322 -3.00 15.25 -9.79
CA LEU A 322 -2.71 13.98 -10.47
C LEU A 322 -4.00 13.34 -11.02
N ALA A 323 -5.08 13.29 -10.22
CA ALA A 323 -6.37 12.74 -10.62
C ALA A 323 -6.98 13.49 -11.81
N ASN A 324 -6.90 14.82 -11.81
CA ASN A 324 -7.31 15.64 -12.95
C ASN A 324 -6.50 15.35 -14.20
N THR A 325 -5.20 15.04 -14.07
CA THR A 325 -4.38 14.65 -15.22
C THR A 325 -4.93 13.37 -15.85
N PHE A 326 -5.22 12.37 -15.03
CA PHE A 326 -5.79 11.12 -15.51
C PHE A 326 -7.17 11.31 -16.15
N VAL A 327 -8.10 11.99 -15.47
CA VAL A 327 -9.49 12.09 -15.90
C VAL A 327 -9.73 13.14 -17.00
N ASP A 328 -9.05 14.29 -16.95
CA ASP A 328 -9.32 15.41 -17.86
C ASP A 328 -8.34 15.51 -19.03
N VAL A 329 -7.24 14.75 -19.01
CA VAL A 329 -6.25 14.71 -20.10
C VAL A 329 -6.09 13.32 -20.66
N MET A 330 -5.88 12.32 -19.82
CA MET A 330 -5.58 10.96 -20.31
C MET A 330 -6.82 10.20 -20.75
N ARG A 331 -8.01 10.45 -20.19
CA ARG A 331 -9.25 9.83 -20.69
C ARG A 331 -9.67 10.46 -22.02
N LEU A 332 -9.56 9.70 -23.11
CA LEU A 332 -9.84 10.17 -24.48
C LEU A 332 -11.31 9.98 -24.90
N GLY A 333 -12.09 9.21 -24.13
CA GLY A 333 -13.47 8.83 -24.44
C GLY A 333 -13.55 7.52 -25.26
N GLY A 334 -14.75 6.92 -25.29
CA GLY A 334 -14.98 5.63 -25.98
C GLY A 334 -14.07 4.52 -25.45
N ASP A 335 -13.95 4.43 -24.13
CA ASP A 335 -13.13 3.46 -23.40
C ASP A 335 -11.63 3.49 -23.74
N LYS A 336 -11.13 4.61 -24.28
CA LYS A 336 -9.71 4.82 -24.59
C LYS A 336 -9.02 5.76 -23.63
N TYR A 337 -7.78 5.42 -23.32
CA TYR A 337 -6.87 6.20 -22.48
C TYR A 337 -5.57 6.49 -23.23
N ALA A 338 -5.07 7.70 -23.01
CA ALA A 338 -3.81 8.19 -23.55
C ALA A 338 -2.64 7.33 -23.05
N GLY A 339 -1.64 7.18 -23.90
CA GLY A 339 -0.41 6.47 -23.54
C GLY A 339 0.64 7.36 -22.87
N THR A 340 0.38 8.66 -22.71
CA THR A 340 1.27 9.62 -22.05
C THR A 340 0.46 10.57 -21.17
N VAL A 341 1.10 11.14 -20.15
CA VAL A 341 0.44 12.05 -19.18
C VAL A 341 -0.01 13.37 -19.82
N GLU A 342 0.54 13.72 -20.97
CA GLU A 342 0.12 14.89 -21.75
C GLU A 342 -1.07 14.64 -22.69
N GLY A 343 -1.61 13.42 -22.74
CA GLY A 343 -2.79 13.07 -23.55
C GLY A 343 -2.48 12.53 -24.95
N GLY A 344 -1.22 12.17 -25.24
CA GLY A 344 -0.79 11.63 -26.53
C GLY A 344 -0.78 10.09 -26.61
N CYS A 345 -0.78 9.56 -27.84
CA CYS A 345 -0.53 8.13 -28.15
C CYS A 345 0.82 7.99 -28.85
N GLY A 346 1.72 7.19 -28.28
CA GLY A 346 3.00 6.79 -28.85
C GLY A 346 3.05 5.30 -29.19
N LYS A 347 4.25 4.70 -29.07
CA LYS A 347 4.51 3.26 -29.27
C LYS A 347 5.00 2.63 -27.97
N GLY A 348 4.95 1.30 -27.88
CA GLY A 348 5.44 0.56 -26.71
C GLY A 348 4.66 0.95 -25.44
N HIS A 349 5.37 1.28 -24.36
CA HIS A 349 4.73 1.70 -23.11
C HIS A 349 3.92 3.00 -23.23
N ALA A 350 4.16 3.79 -24.29
CA ALA A 350 3.40 5.00 -24.58
C ALA A 350 2.21 4.77 -25.53
N SER A 351 1.86 3.52 -25.90
CA SER A 351 0.67 3.28 -26.70
C SER A 351 -0.60 3.61 -25.93
N CYS A 352 -1.61 4.14 -26.62
CA CYS A 352 -2.94 4.25 -26.05
C CYS A 352 -3.49 2.86 -25.69
N ILE A 353 -4.25 2.82 -24.60
CA ILE A 353 -4.80 1.60 -24.01
C ILE A 353 -6.32 1.73 -23.89
N ASP A 354 -6.99 0.59 -23.76
CA ASP A 354 -8.44 0.45 -23.61
C ASP A 354 -8.84 -0.07 -22.22
N TYR A 355 -7.93 0.08 -21.26
CA TYR A 355 -8.07 -0.35 -19.88
C TYR A 355 -7.39 0.66 -18.94
N VAL A 356 -7.68 0.62 -17.65
CA VAL A 356 -7.07 1.48 -16.63
C VAL A 356 -5.95 0.71 -15.92
N ARG A 357 -4.73 1.23 -16.00
CA ARG A 357 -3.64 0.66 -15.20
C ARG A 357 -3.91 0.84 -13.72
N SER A 358 -3.70 -0.22 -12.95
CA SER A 358 -4.19 -0.37 -11.59
C SER A 358 -3.79 0.77 -10.64
N GLY A 359 -2.60 1.36 -10.79
CA GLY A 359 -2.19 2.52 -10.00
C GLY A 359 -3.11 3.74 -10.14
N PHE A 360 -3.71 3.96 -11.31
CA PHE A 360 -4.65 5.06 -11.53
C PHE A 360 -6.01 4.85 -10.86
N LEU A 361 -6.38 3.62 -10.50
CA LEU A 361 -7.61 3.35 -9.74
C LEU A 361 -7.61 4.09 -8.40
N LEU A 362 -6.42 4.27 -7.80
CA LEU A 362 -6.24 4.99 -6.54
C LEU A 362 -6.59 6.49 -6.65
N LEU A 363 -6.58 7.06 -7.86
CA LEU A 363 -6.96 8.46 -8.06
C LEU A 363 -8.47 8.69 -8.04
N ALA A 364 -9.27 7.62 -8.11
CA ALA A 364 -10.72 7.71 -8.02
C ALA A 364 -11.18 8.33 -6.68
N GLU A 365 -10.38 8.16 -5.61
CA GLU A 365 -10.59 8.82 -4.29
C GLU A 365 -10.74 10.35 -4.42
N PHE A 366 -10.12 10.96 -5.44
CA PHE A 366 -10.10 12.42 -5.61
C PHE A 366 -11.04 12.91 -6.72
N ARG A 367 -11.78 12.00 -7.37
CA ARG A 367 -12.67 12.28 -8.51
C ARG A 367 -13.93 11.43 -8.41
N SER A 368 -14.78 11.76 -7.43
CA SER A 368 -16.07 11.07 -7.23
C SER A 368 -16.96 11.12 -8.47
N ASP A 369 -16.87 12.19 -9.26
CA ASP A 369 -17.56 12.34 -10.54
C ASP A 369 -17.13 11.33 -11.61
N ALA A 370 -15.93 10.75 -11.48
CA ALA A 370 -15.38 9.77 -12.39
C ALA A 370 -15.16 8.39 -11.75
N TYR A 371 -15.50 8.20 -10.48
CA TYR A 371 -15.19 6.99 -9.72
C TYR A 371 -15.73 5.73 -10.41
N HIS A 372 -17.04 5.72 -10.71
CA HIS A 372 -17.69 4.58 -11.39
C HIS A 372 -17.05 4.28 -12.73
N ASP A 373 -16.79 5.29 -13.55
CA ASP A 373 -16.16 5.13 -14.86
C ASP A 373 -14.73 4.57 -14.76
N ILE A 374 -14.00 4.91 -13.70
CA ILE A 374 -12.64 4.41 -13.47
C ILE A 374 -12.67 2.94 -13.06
N MET A 375 -13.60 2.55 -12.16
CA MET A 375 -13.72 1.15 -11.71
C MET A 375 -14.27 0.24 -12.80
N ALA A 376 -15.29 0.70 -13.53
CA ALA A 376 -15.95 -0.05 -14.58
C ALA A 376 -15.08 -0.30 -15.82
N ALA A 377 -13.92 0.33 -15.93
CA ALA A 377 -13.02 0.15 -17.07
C ALA A 377 -12.40 -1.24 -17.14
N ASP A 378 -12.17 -1.90 -15.99
CA ASP A 378 -11.52 -3.21 -15.90
C ASP A 378 -12.24 -4.19 -14.96
N LEU A 379 -13.25 -3.72 -14.24
CA LEU A 379 -14.03 -4.49 -13.29
C LEU A 379 -15.51 -4.41 -13.67
N GLN A 380 -16.29 -5.35 -13.15
CA GLN A 380 -17.73 -5.40 -13.36
C GLN A 380 -18.40 -5.73 -12.02
N GLU A 381 -19.42 -4.97 -11.64
CA GLU A 381 -20.26 -5.27 -10.48
C GLU A 381 -20.94 -6.64 -10.63
N GLY A 382 -20.96 -7.41 -9.55
CA GLY A 382 -21.36 -8.82 -9.56
C GLY A 382 -20.42 -9.74 -10.35
N GLY A 383 -19.31 -9.21 -10.87
CA GLY A 383 -18.33 -9.92 -11.67
C GLY A 383 -17.20 -10.53 -10.85
N SER A 384 -16.13 -10.96 -11.54
CA SER A 384 -14.93 -11.49 -10.91
C SER A 384 -13.66 -11.18 -11.71
N THR A 385 -12.50 -11.24 -11.05
CA THR A 385 -11.20 -10.97 -11.66
C THR A 385 -10.09 -11.83 -11.07
N THR A 386 -9.01 -12.00 -11.82
CA THR A 386 -7.75 -12.61 -11.37
C THR A 386 -6.61 -11.60 -11.25
N LYS A 387 -6.87 -10.33 -11.61
CA LYS A 387 -5.90 -9.22 -11.54
C LYS A 387 -5.76 -8.73 -10.10
N VAL A 388 -4.89 -9.39 -9.31
CA VAL A 388 -4.69 -9.14 -7.87
C VAL A 388 -4.34 -7.68 -7.54
N ASP A 389 -3.59 -7.06 -8.44
CA ASP A 389 -3.10 -5.68 -8.35
C ASP A 389 -4.22 -4.66 -8.59
N THR A 390 -5.13 -4.97 -9.53
CA THR A 390 -6.31 -4.18 -9.87
C THR A 390 -7.34 -4.30 -8.75
N PHE A 391 -7.64 -5.52 -8.32
CA PHE A 391 -8.63 -5.81 -7.29
C PHE A 391 -8.29 -5.15 -5.95
N SER A 392 -7.05 -5.30 -5.47
CA SER A 392 -6.61 -4.70 -4.20
C SER A 392 -6.66 -3.16 -4.22
N ARG A 393 -6.34 -2.53 -5.35
CA ARG A 393 -6.42 -1.06 -5.51
C ARG A 393 -7.85 -0.55 -5.65
N PHE A 394 -8.75 -1.35 -6.24
CA PHE A 394 -10.19 -1.12 -6.17
C PHE A 394 -10.67 -1.13 -4.71
N LEU A 395 -10.38 -2.19 -3.94
CA LEU A 395 -10.75 -2.26 -2.53
C LEU A 395 -10.20 -1.07 -1.74
N ARG A 396 -8.97 -0.63 -2.07
CA ARG A 396 -8.39 0.56 -1.44
C ARG A 396 -9.18 1.82 -1.76
N ALA A 397 -9.53 2.06 -3.02
CA ALA A 397 -10.30 3.22 -3.43
C ALA A 397 -11.69 3.21 -2.77
N ALA A 398 -12.39 2.07 -2.79
CA ALA A 398 -13.69 1.90 -2.13
C ALA A 398 -13.60 2.17 -0.61
N ASN A 399 -12.62 1.56 0.08
CA ASN A 399 -12.40 1.80 1.51
C ASN A 399 -12.08 3.26 1.84
N ARG A 400 -11.53 4.04 0.90
CA ARG A 400 -11.23 5.46 1.11
C ARG A 400 -12.39 6.38 0.79
N GLN A 401 -13.26 5.99 -0.13
CA GLN A 401 -14.47 6.75 -0.43
C GLN A 401 -15.52 6.61 0.69
N PHE A 402 -15.59 5.45 1.34
CA PHE A 402 -16.63 5.16 2.33
C PHE A 402 -16.10 4.99 3.76
N GLY A 403 -14.79 4.87 3.99
CA GLY A 403 -14.24 4.46 5.28
C GLY A 403 -14.00 5.58 6.32
N ASP A 404 -14.85 5.59 7.35
CA ASP A 404 -14.45 5.60 8.76
C ASP A 404 -15.43 4.73 9.59
N PHE A 405 -15.48 3.43 9.27
CA PHE A 405 -16.35 2.46 9.93
C PHE A 405 -15.65 1.67 11.05
N GLY A 406 -14.46 2.08 11.49
CA GLY A 406 -13.76 1.45 12.64
C GLY A 406 -14.54 1.55 13.96
N LEU A 407 -15.59 2.38 13.98
CA LEU A 407 -16.54 2.58 15.07
C LEU A 407 -17.95 2.08 14.72
N GLU A 408 -18.15 1.49 13.53
CA GLU A 408 -19.42 0.96 13.08
C GLU A 408 -19.85 -0.18 14.02
N LYS A 409 -21.07 -0.08 14.53
CA LYS A 409 -21.70 -1.12 15.35
C LYS A 409 -23.02 -1.46 14.71
N ARG A 410 -23.34 -2.76 14.64
CA ARG A 410 -24.72 -3.18 14.40
C ARG A 410 -25.58 -2.68 15.56
N GLU A 411 -26.84 -2.30 15.31
CA GLU A 411 -27.72 -1.78 16.38
C GLU A 411 -27.81 -2.74 17.59
N GLU A 412 -27.70 -4.03 17.33
CA GLU A 412 -27.72 -5.10 18.33
C GLU A 412 -26.42 -5.21 19.15
N GLU A 413 -25.33 -4.58 18.71
CA GLU A 413 -23.97 -4.65 19.28
C GLU A 413 -23.52 -3.34 19.94
N ILE A 414 -24.43 -2.37 20.09
CA ILE A 414 -24.15 -1.07 20.71
C ILE A 414 -23.88 -1.25 22.22
N GLY A 415 -22.60 -1.43 22.57
CA GLY A 415 -22.13 -1.41 23.96
C GLY A 415 -21.88 0.00 24.51
N ASN A 416 -21.60 0.07 25.82
CA ASN A 416 -21.42 1.28 26.64
C ASN A 416 -20.23 2.21 26.28
N THR A 417 -19.61 2.10 25.11
CA THR A 417 -18.46 2.94 24.73
C THR A 417 -18.90 4.29 24.15
N VAL A 418 -18.26 5.37 24.62
CA VAL A 418 -18.33 6.71 24.02
C VAL A 418 -17.31 6.74 22.89
N LEU A 419 -17.76 6.96 21.65
CA LEU A 419 -16.95 6.87 20.43
C LEU A 419 -17.39 7.96 19.45
N GLY A 420 -16.49 8.37 18.55
CA GLY A 420 -16.69 9.43 17.56
C GLY A 420 -15.94 10.71 17.91
N THR A 421 -15.94 11.68 17.00
CA THR A 421 -15.27 12.98 17.21
C THR A 421 -16.18 13.93 18.01
N PRO A 422 -15.75 14.49 19.16
CA PRO A 422 -16.61 15.29 20.04
C PRO A 422 -17.40 16.41 19.36
N GLY A 423 -16.79 17.09 18.38
CA GLY A 423 -17.45 18.16 17.60
C GLY A 423 -18.65 17.70 16.75
N PHE A 424 -18.85 16.39 16.61
CA PHE A 424 -19.94 15.77 15.83
C PHE A 424 -20.86 14.90 16.69
N TRP A 425 -20.66 14.87 18.01
CA TRP A 425 -21.48 14.05 18.89
C TRP A 425 -22.92 14.57 18.99
N ALA A 426 -23.87 13.63 18.90
CA ALA A 426 -25.24 13.88 19.24
C ALA A 426 -25.42 14.06 20.77
N PRO A 427 -26.40 14.85 21.23
CA PRO A 427 -26.64 15.09 22.66
C PRO A 427 -26.76 13.87 23.55
N GLU A 428 -27.39 12.83 23.03
CA GLU A 428 -27.55 11.54 23.69
C GLU A 428 -26.22 10.81 23.95
N ILE A 429 -25.14 11.14 23.23
CA ILE A 429 -23.81 10.55 23.46
C ILE A 429 -23.22 11.09 24.77
N PHE A 430 -23.41 12.39 25.08
CA PHE A 430 -22.83 13.05 26.26
C PHE A 430 -23.77 13.17 27.47
N LEU A 431 -25.10 13.20 27.27
CA LEU A 431 -26.08 13.40 28.36
C LEU A 431 -26.37 12.15 29.23
N ARG A 432 -25.46 11.17 29.26
CA ARG A 432 -25.75 9.84 29.84
C ARG A 432 -26.27 9.90 31.28
N ARG A 433 -27.56 9.59 31.43
CA ARG A 433 -28.16 9.04 32.66
C ARG A 433 -28.60 7.61 32.34
N ASN A 434 -27.94 6.61 32.92
CA ASN A 434 -28.36 5.21 32.99
C ASN A 434 -28.59 4.46 31.65
N ASN A 435 -27.54 3.81 31.11
CA ASN A 435 -27.66 2.68 30.16
C ASN A 435 -28.45 2.96 28.85
N SER A 436 -28.52 4.20 28.36
CA SER A 436 -29.17 4.49 27.08
C SER A 436 -28.32 3.99 25.91
N VAL A 437 -28.92 3.12 25.09
CA VAL A 437 -28.37 2.67 23.80
C VAL A 437 -28.68 3.76 22.76
N TYR A 438 -27.69 4.19 21.98
CA TYR A 438 -27.86 5.20 20.92
C TYR A 438 -27.95 4.50 19.55
N GLY A 439 -28.99 4.74 18.76
CA GLY A 439 -29.19 4.10 17.46
C GLY A 439 -28.67 4.94 16.29
N PHE A 440 -29.06 4.60 15.06
CA PHE A 440 -28.66 5.29 13.82
C PHE A 440 -28.91 6.81 13.80
N GLN A 441 -29.73 7.34 14.72
CA GLN A 441 -30.02 8.76 14.82
C GLN A 441 -28.76 9.60 15.09
N VAL A 442 -27.73 9.03 15.73
CA VAL A 442 -26.45 9.73 15.97
C VAL A 442 -25.67 9.98 14.67
N ASP A 443 -25.86 9.12 13.67
CA ASP A 443 -25.24 9.28 12.35
C ASP A 443 -25.95 10.38 11.56
N ILE A 444 -27.28 10.48 11.69
CA ILE A 444 -28.06 11.59 11.12
C ILE A 444 -27.61 12.92 11.73
N TRP A 445 -27.42 12.97 13.05
CA TRP A 445 -26.89 14.17 13.71
C TRP A 445 -25.51 14.54 13.18
N SER A 446 -24.60 13.57 13.10
CA SER A 446 -23.24 13.79 12.59
C SER A 446 -23.26 14.29 11.15
N LEU A 447 -24.16 13.77 10.31
CA LEU A 447 -24.37 14.22 8.94
C LEU A 447 -24.90 15.66 8.89
N GLU A 448 -25.86 16.03 9.71
CA GLU A 448 -26.38 17.40 9.77
C GLU A 448 -25.30 18.40 10.20
N VAL A 449 -24.48 18.04 11.20
CA VAL A 449 -23.33 18.85 11.64
C VAL A 449 -22.29 18.99 10.53
N LEU A 450 -22.01 17.92 9.78
CA LEU A 450 -21.12 17.96 8.62
C LEU A 450 -21.65 18.88 7.52
N LEU A 451 -22.93 18.76 7.17
CA LEU A 451 -23.57 19.61 6.14
C LEU A 451 -23.56 21.08 6.56
N LEU A 452 -23.82 21.38 7.84
CA LEU A 452 -23.70 22.73 8.39
C LEU A 452 -22.27 23.24 8.37
N ASN A 453 -21.27 22.40 8.67
CA ASN A 453 -19.86 22.79 8.59
C ASN A 453 -19.45 23.09 7.15
N VAL A 454 -19.93 22.30 6.18
CA VAL A 454 -19.67 22.51 4.75
C VAL A 454 -20.24 23.85 4.28
N GLU A 455 -21.47 24.19 4.68
CA GLU A 455 -22.14 25.43 4.29
C GLU A 455 -21.59 26.66 5.03
N CYS A 456 -21.35 26.55 6.33
CA CYS A 456 -21.00 27.68 7.20
C CYS A 456 -19.49 27.84 7.45
N HIS A 457 -18.67 26.88 7.01
CA HIS A 457 -17.23 26.80 7.28
C HIS A 457 -16.84 26.80 8.78
N GLU A 458 -17.78 26.53 9.68
CA GLU A 458 -17.56 26.42 11.12
C GLU A 458 -18.44 25.34 11.74
N LEU A 459 -17.98 24.72 12.83
CA LEU A 459 -18.79 23.76 13.58
C LEU A 459 -19.90 24.47 14.36
N PRO A 460 -21.16 24.01 14.28
CA PRO A 460 -22.23 24.52 15.12
C PRO A 460 -21.88 24.31 16.62
N GLY A 461 -21.99 25.36 17.42
CA GLY A 461 -21.78 25.27 18.87
C GLY A 461 -20.32 25.29 19.35
N LYS A 462 -19.36 25.76 18.54
CA LYS A 462 -17.93 25.89 18.88
C LYS A 462 -17.66 26.51 20.27
N GLY A 463 -18.45 27.52 20.68
CA GLY A 463 -18.34 28.14 22.01
C GLY A 463 -18.75 27.25 23.19
N LEU A 464 -19.57 26.21 22.97
CA LEU A 464 -19.98 25.25 23.99
C LEU A 464 -18.97 24.09 24.11
N MET A 465 -18.30 23.72 23.00
CA MET A 465 -17.33 22.63 22.94
C MET A 465 -15.99 22.99 23.60
N ASP A 466 -15.58 24.26 23.55
CA ASP A 466 -14.40 24.76 24.26
C ASP A 466 -14.57 24.67 25.79
N GLU A 467 -15.80 24.74 26.31
CA GLU A 467 -16.11 24.53 27.73
C GLU A 467 -16.06 23.04 28.12
N ILE A 468 -16.54 22.13 27.25
CA ILE A 468 -16.56 20.68 27.52
C ILE A 468 -15.14 20.09 27.53
N SER A 469 -14.25 20.52 26.62
CA SER A 469 -12.86 20.02 26.58
C SER A 469 -12.03 20.35 27.82
N ASN A 470 -12.43 21.40 28.58
CA ASN A 470 -11.75 21.82 29.80
C ASN A 470 -12.21 21.06 31.06
N ASP A 471 -13.36 20.39 31.02
CA ASP A 471 -13.88 19.61 32.16
C ASP A 471 -13.48 18.13 32.13
N ASP A 472 -13.20 17.55 30.96
CA ASP A 472 -12.70 16.16 30.83
C ASP A 472 -11.27 15.97 31.36
N ALA A 473 -10.50 17.04 31.58
CA ALA A 473 -9.20 16.98 32.25
C ALA A 473 -9.30 16.70 33.77
N ARG A 474 -10.52 16.58 34.33
CA ARG A 474 -10.75 16.31 35.77
C ARG A 474 -11.29 14.91 36.07
N PHE A 475 -11.46 14.07 35.06
CA PHE A 475 -11.83 12.66 35.23
C PHE A 475 -10.85 11.74 34.48
N SER A 476 -9.60 11.73 34.95
CA SER A 476 -8.63 10.64 34.72
C SER A 476 -8.11 10.12 36.04
#